data_AF-A0A959ERK1-F1
#
_entry.id   AF-A0A959ERK1-F1
#
_cell.length_a   1.000
_cell.length_b   1.000
_cell.length_c   1.000
_cell.angle_alpha   90.00
_cell.angle_beta   90.00
_cell.angle_gamma   90.00
#
_symmetry.space_group_name_H-M   'P 1'
#
loop_
_entity.id
_entity.type
_entity.pdbx_description
1 polymer ?
#
loop_
_entity_poly.entity_id
_entity_poly.type
_entity_poly.pdbx_seq_one_letter_code
_entity_poly.pdbx_strand_id
1 'polypeptide(L)'
;MSAETTEFLCNSLEDTRTGVFFTMGGMIPELFQGNSMEGHFYGLHLDPSGVIGEQESAGNRWIADTYSSSGVKARNEGAITQDLQASAFSVFSSTAPLFPTDDTGGTEGIEVETGLSDGDWFEQSFIEDFTCPENPCGDFEEFAPDIDTALHRIDTLIARDSTLNSTFHYEINWLGKDYLFRKLVAKPSIMTSYSFLDTFYQRLDTLEIGKLRAINEGLRSLYAIPTSINNTIIANVENMTGWSDDIHFQDSLYVLTSDTTYLNSRDSLLALISEATEENDSLWTIVWDHRDLDADTLATENSNISPDSTYGEKEKLLNDIFLSTIPRNTWTFTGTQIDSLEVTAGLCPVLAGEAVFHARSLLAMIGRDSLYNDDEICDSAFERQLKDKGTTGQEPALNLLAVYP
;
A
#
# COMPACT_ATOMS: atom_id res chain seq x y z
N MET A 1 -0.63 3.21 5.49
CA MET A 1 0.16 1.99 5.27
C MET A 1 -0.24 1.56 3.88
N SER A 2 0.58 1.91 2.91
CA SER A 2 0.34 1.71 1.49
C SER A 2 0.86 0.32 1.14
N ALA A 3 -0.02 -0.62 0.82
CA ALA A 3 0.41 -1.90 0.25
C ALA A 3 0.85 -1.59 -1.17
N GLU A 4 2.16 -1.50 -1.41
CA GLU A 4 2.68 -1.12 -2.73
C GLU A 4 2.63 -2.29 -3.71
N THR A 5 2.59 -3.52 -3.21
CA THR A 5 2.54 -4.74 -4.01
C THR A 5 1.46 -5.65 -3.43
N THR A 6 0.56 -6.15 -4.27
CA THR A 6 -0.33 -7.23 -3.89
C THR A 6 0.37 -8.54 -4.19
N GLU A 7 0.56 -9.35 -3.16
CA GLU A 7 1.19 -10.66 -3.30
C GLU A 7 0.13 -11.75 -3.45
N PHE A 8 0.14 -12.38 -4.62
CA PHE A 8 -0.65 -13.57 -4.95
C PHE A 8 0.30 -14.75 -5.11
N LEU A 9 0.65 -15.36 -3.98
CA LEU A 9 1.63 -16.43 -3.92
C LEU A 9 0.95 -17.80 -3.76
N CYS A 10 1.22 -18.71 -4.72
CA CYS A 10 0.95 -20.14 -4.59
C CYS A 10 -0.52 -20.51 -4.32
N ASN A 11 -1.45 -19.79 -4.93
CA ASN A 11 -2.88 -20.07 -4.80
C ASN A 11 -3.34 -21.16 -5.79
N SER A 12 -4.43 -21.86 -5.44
CA SER A 12 -5.22 -22.66 -6.40
C SER A 12 -6.57 -22.00 -6.64
N LEU A 13 -6.88 -21.76 -7.91
CA LEU A 13 -8.10 -21.12 -8.39
C LEU A 13 -8.83 -22.15 -9.26
N GLU A 14 -10.08 -22.45 -8.89
CA GLU A 14 -10.84 -23.58 -9.45
C GLU A 14 -12.29 -23.18 -9.75
N ASP A 15 -12.84 -23.66 -10.88
CA ASP A 15 -14.27 -23.73 -11.20
C ASP A 15 -15.07 -22.41 -11.18
N THR A 16 -14.42 -21.29 -11.49
CA THR A 16 -15.08 -19.98 -11.69
C THR A 16 -15.13 -19.57 -13.17
N ARG A 17 -15.97 -18.60 -13.53
CA ARG A 17 -15.96 -18.06 -14.91
C ARG A 17 -14.62 -17.43 -15.26
N THR A 18 -14.09 -16.60 -14.36
CA THR A 18 -12.77 -15.99 -14.49
C THR A 18 -11.96 -16.35 -13.24
N GLY A 19 -10.76 -16.90 -13.41
CA GLY A 19 -9.87 -17.27 -12.31
C GLY A 19 -9.34 -16.02 -11.62
N VAL A 20 -8.58 -15.20 -12.34
CA VAL A 20 -8.09 -13.89 -11.88
C VAL A 20 -8.50 -12.81 -12.87
N PHE A 21 -9.03 -11.70 -12.35
CA PHE A 21 -9.41 -10.55 -13.16
C PHE A 21 -8.79 -9.26 -12.61
N PHE A 22 -7.96 -8.62 -13.42
CA PHE A 22 -7.38 -7.31 -13.12
C PHE A 22 -8.16 -6.25 -13.92
N THR A 23 -8.97 -5.46 -13.20
CA THR A 23 -9.76 -4.32 -13.74
C THR A 23 -9.02 -2.99 -13.66
N MET A 24 -7.91 -3.01 -12.95
CA MET A 24 -6.92 -1.95 -12.83
C MET A 24 -5.67 -2.63 -12.29
N GLY A 25 -4.50 -2.12 -12.65
CA GLY A 25 -3.36 -2.37 -11.80
C GLY A 25 -2.61 -1.08 -11.53
N GLY A 26 -1.96 -1.02 -10.37
CA GLY A 26 -0.94 0.00 -10.14
C GLY A 26 0.12 -0.21 -11.21
N MET A 27 0.80 0.84 -11.69
CA MET A 27 2.01 0.64 -12.50
C MET A 27 3.16 0.12 -11.62
N ILE A 28 2.89 -0.95 -10.89
CA ILE A 28 3.66 -1.55 -9.83
C ILE A 28 3.69 -3.04 -10.13
N PRO A 29 4.87 -3.70 -10.08
CA PRO A 29 4.93 -5.14 -10.24
C PRO A 29 4.16 -5.85 -9.14
N GLU A 30 3.02 -6.43 -9.48
CA GLU A 30 2.30 -7.34 -8.61
C GLU A 30 3.12 -8.63 -8.47
N LEU A 31 3.13 -9.23 -7.29
CA LEU A 31 3.78 -10.52 -7.08
C LEU A 31 2.79 -11.64 -7.38
N PHE A 32 2.51 -11.86 -8.67
CA PHE A 32 1.61 -12.92 -9.13
C PHE A 32 2.41 -14.19 -9.43
N GLN A 33 2.71 -15.02 -8.42
CA GLN A 33 3.65 -16.14 -8.52
C GLN A 33 3.10 -17.48 -8.02
N GLY A 34 3.43 -18.56 -8.71
CA GLY A 34 3.15 -19.94 -8.29
C GLY A 34 1.67 -20.35 -8.32
N ASN A 35 0.80 -19.57 -8.95
CA ASN A 35 -0.65 -19.81 -8.93
C ASN A 35 -1.06 -20.90 -9.93
N SER A 36 -2.00 -21.76 -9.55
CA SER A 36 -2.66 -22.72 -10.46
C SER A 36 -4.07 -22.29 -10.80
N MET A 37 -4.39 -22.30 -12.10
CA MET A 37 -5.71 -21.92 -12.65
C MET A 37 -6.34 -23.11 -13.38
N GLU A 38 -7.49 -23.58 -12.90
CA GLU A 38 -8.19 -24.79 -13.36
C GLU A 38 -9.71 -24.55 -13.50
N GLY A 39 -10.33 -25.06 -14.57
CA GLY A 39 -11.80 -25.09 -14.64
C GLY A 39 -12.47 -23.78 -15.10
N HIS A 40 -11.74 -22.86 -15.74
CA HIS A 40 -12.24 -21.52 -16.03
C HIS A 40 -12.70 -21.28 -17.48
N PHE A 41 -13.47 -20.19 -17.69
CA PHE A 41 -13.66 -19.61 -19.03
C PHE A 41 -12.50 -18.67 -19.37
N TYR A 42 -12.05 -17.85 -18.42
CA TYR A 42 -10.82 -17.07 -18.47
C TYR A 42 -9.92 -17.46 -17.29
N GLY A 43 -8.70 -17.97 -17.53
CA GLY A 43 -7.77 -18.27 -16.42
C GLY A 43 -7.24 -16.99 -15.80
N LEU A 44 -6.64 -16.16 -16.66
CA LEU A 44 -6.20 -14.79 -16.35
C LEU A 44 -6.88 -13.82 -17.31
N HIS A 45 -7.43 -12.72 -16.81
CA HIS A 45 -8.01 -11.65 -17.62
C HIS A 45 -7.51 -10.29 -17.12
N LEU A 46 -6.91 -9.51 -18.02
CA LEU A 46 -6.58 -8.11 -17.83
C LEU A 46 -7.51 -7.27 -18.70
N ASP A 47 -8.24 -6.34 -18.09
CA ASP A 47 -9.00 -5.34 -18.82
C ASP A 47 -8.05 -4.27 -19.44
N PRO A 48 -8.56 -3.27 -20.19
CA PRO A 48 -7.70 -2.24 -20.80
C PRO A 48 -6.92 -1.36 -19.79
N SER A 49 -7.19 -1.49 -18.50
CA SER A 49 -6.60 -0.74 -17.40
C SER A 49 -5.79 -1.64 -16.44
N GLY A 50 -5.87 -2.96 -16.60
CA GLY A 50 -5.16 -3.95 -15.82
C GLY A 50 -3.67 -3.97 -16.16
N VAL A 51 -2.83 -3.48 -15.24
CA VAL A 51 -1.38 -3.45 -15.39
C VAL A 51 -0.73 -4.07 -14.18
N ILE A 52 -0.13 -5.23 -14.31
CA ILE A 52 0.40 -5.99 -13.16
C ILE A 52 1.93 -5.96 -13.07
N GLY A 53 2.59 -5.18 -13.93
CA GLY A 53 4.04 -5.19 -14.07
C GLY A 53 4.58 -6.49 -14.70
N GLU A 54 5.88 -6.49 -14.98
CA GLU A 54 6.55 -7.64 -15.59
C GLU A 54 6.68 -8.80 -14.59
N GLN A 55 6.45 -10.02 -15.08
CA GLN A 55 6.41 -11.25 -14.30
C GLN A 55 7.55 -12.18 -14.76
N GLU A 56 8.68 -12.15 -14.07
CA GLU A 56 9.85 -12.97 -14.42
C GLU A 56 9.78 -14.36 -13.79
N SER A 57 9.73 -15.42 -14.62
CA SER A 57 9.73 -16.83 -14.22
C SER A 57 8.78 -17.16 -13.06
N ALA A 58 7.60 -16.53 -13.05
CA ALA A 58 6.68 -16.52 -11.92
C ALA A 58 6.06 -17.90 -11.59
N GLY A 59 6.27 -18.96 -12.38
CA GLY A 59 5.82 -20.32 -12.04
C GLY A 59 4.30 -20.53 -12.04
N ASN A 60 3.53 -19.61 -12.61
CA ASN A 60 2.08 -19.76 -12.76
C ASN A 60 1.73 -20.87 -13.76
N ARG A 61 0.67 -21.62 -13.47
CA ARG A 61 0.26 -22.81 -14.22
C ARG A 61 -1.20 -22.71 -14.65
N TRP A 62 -1.43 -22.89 -15.95
CA TRP A 62 -2.75 -23.04 -16.53
C TRP A 62 -3.00 -24.52 -16.83
N ILE A 63 -3.77 -25.18 -15.96
CA ILE A 63 -3.93 -26.64 -16.00
C ILE A 63 -4.81 -27.02 -17.19
N ALA A 64 -4.25 -27.78 -18.14
CA ALA A 64 -4.92 -28.21 -19.36
C ALA A 64 -6.13 -29.14 -19.07
N ASP A 65 -7.00 -29.31 -20.07
CA ASP A 65 -8.20 -30.20 -20.05
C ASP A 65 -9.33 -29.83 -19.10
N THR A 66 -9.24 -28.69 -18.41
CA THR A 66 -10.28 -28.22 -17.47
C THR A 66 -11.05 -26.99 -17.97
N TYR A 67 -10.51 -26.30 -18.97
CA TYR A 67 -11.16 -25.14 -19.58
C TYR A 67 -12.31 -25.57 -20.49
N SER A 68 -13.38 -24.78 -20.52
CA SER A 68 -14.46 -25.02 -21.48
C SER A 68 -13.93 -25.01 -22.92
N SER A 69 -14.57 -25.73 -23.85
CA SER A 69 -14.17 -25.82 -25.26
C SER A 69 -14.16 -24.47 -26.04
N SER A 70 -14.51 -23.37 -25.36
CA SER A 70 -14.53 -22.01 -25.89
C SER A 70 -13.92 -21.00 -24.90
N GLY A 71 -13.28 -21.49 -23.84
CA GLY A 71 -12.57 -20.67 -22.87
C GLY A 71 -11.18 -20.29 -23.38
N VAL A 72 -10.67 -19.17 -22.91
CA VAL A 72 -9.33 -18.65 -23.19
C VAL A 72 -8.53 -18.72 -21.89
N LYS A 73 -7.27 -19.17 -21.94
CA LYS A 73 -6.47 -19.33 -20.72
C LYS A 73 -5.95 -17.99 -20.19
N ALA A 74 -5.56 -17.09 -21.08
CA ALA A 74 -5.15 -15.73 -20.74
C ALA A 74 -5.72 -14.72 -21.75
N ARG A 75 -6.37 -13.66 -21.27
CA ARG A 75 -6.93 -12.58 -22.08
C ARG A 75 -6.36 -11.24 -21.64
N ASN A 76 -5.90 -10.41 -22.57
CA ASN A 76 -5.46 -9.04 -22.31
C ASN A 76 -6.10 -8.08 -23.30
N GLU A 77 -6.87 -7.13 -22.77
CA GLU A 77 -7.62 -6.13 -23.54
C GLU A 77 -6.83 -4.82 -23.76
N GLY A 78 -5.53 -4.84 -23.51
CA GLY A 78 -4.60 -3.75 -23.83
C GLY A 78 -4.65 -3.40 -25.32
N ALA A 79 -4.72 -2.11 -25.62
CA ALA A 79 -5.00 -1.62 -26.98
C ALA A 79 -3.73 -1.33 -27.80
N ILE A 80 -2.57 -1.24 -27.14
CA ILE A 80 -1.26 -1.07 -27.79
C ILE A 80 -0.23 -2.07 -27.24
N THR A 81 0.83 -2.33 -28.03
CA THR A 81 1.94 -3.21 -27.62
C THR A 81 2.54 -2.83 -26.25
N GLN A 82 2.58 -1.54 -25.91
CA GLN A 82 3.07 -1.08 -24.61
C GLN A 82 2.20 -1.53 -23.43
N ASP A 83 0.88 -1.70 -23.63
CA ASP A 83 -0.03 -2.18 -22.60
C ASP A 83 0.23 -3.66 -22.30
N LEU A 84 0.45 -4.47 -23.35
CA LEU A 84 0.84 -5.87 -23.21
C LEU A 84 2.19 -6.02 -22.49
N GLN A 85 3.16 -5.21 -22.91
CA GLN A 85 4.52 -5.25 -22.38
C GLN A 85 4.64 -4.70 -20.95
N ALA A 86 3.67 -3.91 -20.49
CA ALA A 86 3.62 -3.45 -19.10
C ALA A 86 3.20 -4.57 -18.12
N SER A 87 2.65 -5.66 -18.64
CA SER A 87 2.20 -6.84 -17.88
C SER A 87 2.81 -8.13 -18.44
N ALA A 88 3.99 -8.02 -19.06
CA ALA A 88 4.64 -9.12 -19.77
C ALA A 88 5.13 -10.20 -18.80
N PHE A 89 4.99 -11.44 -19.21
CA PHE A 89 5.48 -12.60 -18.50
C PHE A 89 6.68 -13.20 -19.24
N SER A 90 7.79 -13.41 -18.55
CA SER A 90 8.97 -14.09 -19.09
C SER A 90 9.01 -15.52 -18.54
N VAL A 91 8.89 -16.54 -19.39
CA VAL A 91 8.71 -17.94 -18.93
C VAL A 91 9.79 -18.89 -19.39
N PHE A 92 10.11 -19.80 -18.48
CA PHE A 92 11.03 -20.90 -18.68
C PHE A 92 10.46 -21.98 -19.62
N SER A 93 10.50 -21.74 -20.93
CA SER A 93 10.18 -22.73 -21.95
C SER A 93 11.17 -22.64 -23.11
N SER A 94 11.63 -23.77 -23.66
CA SER A 94 12.55 -23.80 -24.82
C SER A 94 11.84 -23.95 -26.17
N THR A 95 10.52 -24.15 -26.16
CA THR A 95 9.70 -24.46 -27.35
C THR A 95 8.36 -23.77 -27.28
N ALA A 96 7.88 -23.26 -28.41
CA ALA A 96 6.52 -22.77 -28.51
C ALA A 96 5.48 -23.90 -28.28
N PRO A 97 4.29 -23.59 -27.72
CA PRO A 97 3.94 -22.24 -27.28
C PRO A 97 4.55 -21.95 -25.91
N LEU A 98 4.90 -20.68 -25.68
CA LEU A 98 5.73 -20.33 -24.53
C LEU A 98 4.94 -20.62 -23.24
N PHE A 99 3.64 -20.30 -23.19
CA PHE A 99 2.57 -20.56 -22.19
C PHE A 99 1.40 -19.59 -22.52
N PRO A 100 0.10 -19.79 -22.20
CA PRO A 100 -0.63 -20.97 -21.73
C PRO A 100 -1.10 -21.84 -22.91
N THR A 101 -0.67 -23.10 -22.94
CA THR A 101 -0.76 -23.99 -24.11
C THR A 101 -1.73 -25.12 -23.90
N ASP A 102 -2.48 -25.53 -24.93
CA ASP A 102 -3.18 -26.82 -24.96
C ASP A 102 -2.16 -27.95 -25.11
N ASP A 103 -2.14 -28.91 -24.18
CA ASP A 103 -1.46 -30.20 -24.40
C ASP A 103 -2.09 -31.01 -25.56
N THR A 104 -3.22 -30.54 -26.10
CA THR A 104 -3.99 -31.17 -27.18
C THR A 104 -4.25 -30.25 -28.37
N GLY A 105 -3.29 -29.37 -28.72
CA GLY A 105 -3.07 -28.91 -30.10
C GLY A 105 -4.25 -28.27 -30.85
N GLY A 106 -5.17 -27.57 -30.18
CA GLY A 106 -6.38 -27.14 -30.89
C GLY A 106 -7.23 -26.02 -30.30
N THR A 107 -6.66 -24.98 -29.67
CA THR A 107 -7.23 -23.61 -29.61
C THR A 107 -6.20 -22.65 -29.02
N GLU A 108 -6.11 -21.43 -29.55
CA GLU A 108 -5.18 -20.39 -29.07
C GLU A 108 -5.53 -20.04 -27.60
N GLY A 109 -4.62 -20.39 -26.67
CA GLY A 109 -4.84 -20.17 -25.24
C GLY A 109 -4.68 -18.72 -24.78
N ILE A 110 -4.24 -17.83 -25.68
CA ILE A 110 -4.03 -16.41 -25.44
C ILE A 110 -4.96 -15.61 -26.35
N GLU A 111 -5.63 -14.61 -25.80
CA GLU A 111 -6.41 -13.63 -26.55
C GLU A 111 -5.85 -12.22 -26.28
N VAL A 112 -5.44 -11.55 -27.36
CA VAL A 112 -5.04 -10.13 -27.36
C VAL A 112 -5.81 -9.36 -28.44
N GLU A 113 -5.83 -8.04 -28.34
CA GLU A 113 -6.50 -7.18 -29.32
C GLU A 113 -5.96 -7.35 -30.75
N THR A 114 -6.86 -7.15 -31.72
CA THR A 114 -6.55 -7.41 -33.14
C THR A 114 -5.37 -6.57 -33.63
N GLY A 115 -4.32 -7.24 -34.11
CA GLY A 115 -3.11 -6.58 -34.63
C GLY A 115 -1.95 -6.49 -33.64
N LEU A 116 -2.15 -6.98 -32.41
CA LEU A 116 -1.09 -7.20 -31.43
C LEU A 116 -0.57 -8.64 -31.49
N SER A 117 0.55 -8.91 -30.83
CA SER A 117 1.18 -10.23 -30.78
C SER A 117 1.19 -10.78 -29.37
N ASP A 118 0.81 -12.04 -29.20
CA ASP A 118 0.95 -12.77 -27.93
C ASP A 118 2.39 -12.73 -27.39
N GLY A 119 3.39 -12.67 -28.28
CA GLY A 119 4.81 -12.58 -27.90
C GLY A 119 5.22 -11.26 -27.27
N ASP A 120 4.38 -10.21 -27.35
CA ASP A 120 4.57 -8.97 -26.60
C ASP A 120 4.09 -9.08 -25.15
N TRP A 121 3.30 -10.11 -24.82
CA TRP A 121 2.76 -10.37 -23.49
C TRP A 121 3.39 -11.62 -22.84
N PHE A 122 3.72 -12.65 -23.61
CA PHE A 122 4.30 -13.91 -23.15
C PHE A 122 5.63 -14.15 -23.89
N GLU A 123 6.76 -13.93 -23.22
CA GLU A 123 8.10 -14.04 -23.81
C GLU A 123 8.94 -15.20 -23.24
N GLN A 124 9.96 -15.61 -24.00
CA GLN A 124 10.83 -16.73 -23.64
C GLN A 124 11.95 -16.27 -22.69
N SER A 125 12.07 -16.97 -21.55
CA SER A 125 13.17 -16.81 -20.58
C SER A 125 13.91 -18.13 -20.35
N PHE A 126 15.16 -18.01 -19.88
CA PHE A 126 16.01 -19.13 -19.47
C PHE A 126 16.35 -19.07 -17.97
N ILE A 127 15.63 -18.24 -17.21
CA ILE A 127 15.75 -18.12 -15.76
C ILE A 127 14.97 -19.28 -15.11
N GLU A 128 15.52 -19.91 -14.07
CA GLU A 128 14.89 -21.02 -13.35
C GLU A 128 13.43 -20.71 -12.97
N ASP A 129 12.58 -21.74 -13.05
CA ASP A 129 11.15 -21.62 -12.74
C ASP A 129 10.92 -21.42 -11.24
N PHE A 130 10.00 -20.53 -10.89
CA PHE A 130 9.63 -20.30 -9.50
C PHE A 130 9.00 -21.56 -8.89
N THR A 131 9.39 -21.87 -7.65
CA THR A 131 8.82 -22.96 -6.86
C THR A 131 8.27 -22.39 -5.56
N CYS A 132 7.03 -22.76 -5.25
CA CYS A 132 6.37 -22.35 -4.03
C CYS A 132 7.18 -22.71 -2.78
N PRO A 133 7.37 -21.76 -1.84
CA PRO A 133 7.99 -22.05 -0.55
C PRO A 133 7.11 -22.99 0.28
N GLU A 134 7.71 -23.69 1.26
CA GLU A 134 6.98 -24.61 2.15
C GLU A 134 5.89 -23.90 2.98
N ASN A 135 6.05 -22.60 3.24
CA ASN A 135 5.05 -21.74 3.88
C ASN A 135 4.88 -20.44 3.05
N PRO A 136 3.96 -20.41 2.07
CA PRO A 136 3.74 -19.23 1.22
C PRO A 136 3.06 -18.07 1.94
N CYS A 137 2.44 -18.29 3.10
CA CYS A 137 1.82 -17.20 3.87
C CYS A 137 2.78 -16.55 4.89
N GLY A 138 4.05 -16.99 4.93
CA GLY A 138 5.05 -16.52 5.89
C GLY A 138 4.68 -16.77 7.36
N ASP A 139 5.61 -16.43 8.25
CA ASP A 139 5.22 -15.93 9.57
C ASP A 139 4.95 -14.43 9.38
N PHE A 140 3.87 -13.89 9.95
CA PHE A 140 3.55 -12.45 9.89
C PHE A 140 4.60 -11.64 10.68
N GLU A 141 5.85 -11.62 10.22
CA GLU A 141 6.84 -10.65 10.67
C GLU A 141 6.46 -9.30 10.05
N GLU A 142 6.24 -8.35 10.97
CA GLU A 142 6.10 -6.90 10.79
C GLU A 142 5.87 -6.39 9.37
N PHE A 143 4.73 -5.71 9.14
CA PHE A 143 4.34 -4.99 7.91
C PHE A 143 5.35 -3.87 7.52
N ALA A 144 6.60 -4.24 7.28
CA ALA A 144 7.54 -3.41 6.57
C ALA A 144 7.02 -3.30 5.14
N PRO A 145 6.97 -2.09 4.56
CA PRO A 145 6.64 -1.97 3.15
C PRO A 145 7.69 -2.77 2.36
N ASP A 146 7.24 -3.80 1.64
CA ASP A 146 8.08 -4.52 0.69
C ASP A 146 8.32 -3.60 -0.51
N ILE A 147 9.28 -2.69 -0.34
CA ILE A 147 9.64 -1.76 -1.40
C ILE A 147 10.49 -2.55 -2.39
N ASP A 148 9.89 -2.95 -3.51
CA ASP A 148 10.63 -3.51 -4.63
C ASP A 148 11.78 -2.58 -5.04
N THR A 149 12.98 -3.14 -5.03
CA THR A 149 14.20 -2.37 -5.26
C THR A 149 14.92 -2.68 -6.58
N ALA A 150 14.37 -3.58 -7.40
CA ALA A 150 14.91 -3.89 -8.73
C ALA A 150 14.39 -2.88 -9.75
N LEU A 151 15.16 -2.50 -10.79
CA LEU A 151 14.63 -1.62 -11.83
C LEU A 151 13.89 -2.47 -12.88
N HIS A 152 12.61 -2.17 -13.08
CA HIS A 152 11.75 -2.85 -14.06
C HIS A 152 11.48 -1.96 -15.26
N ARG A 153 10.97 -2.54 -16.35
CA ARG A 153 10.60 -1.75 -17.53
C ARG A 153 9.52 -0.73 -17.23
N ILE A 154 8.55 -1.07 -16.37
CA ILE A 154 7.46 -0.17 -15.98
C ILE A 154 7.98 1.11 -15.34
N ASP A 155 9.07 1.05 -14.55
CA ASP A 155 9.75 2.23 -13.98
C ASP A 155 10.24 3.17 -15.09
N THR A 156 10.76 2.59 -16.17
CA THR A 156 11.24 3.38 -17.32
C THR A 156 10.09 4.00 -18.10
N LEU A 157 8.93 3.33 -18.19
CA LEU A 157 7.73 3.87 -18.83
C LEU A 157 7.15 5.04 -18.01
N ILE A 158 7.02 4.87 -16.70
CA ILE A 158 6.58 5.91 -15.76
C ILE A 158 7.50 7.12 -15.83
N ALA A 159 8.82 6.91 -15.73
CA ALA A 159 9.80 7.99 -15.70
C ALA A 159 9.77 8.87 -16.96
N ARG A 160 9.46 8.24 -18.11
CA ARG A 160 9.42 8.89 -19.42
C ARG A 160 8.04 9.46 -19.77
N ASP A 161 7.06 9.34 -18.87
CA ASP A 161 5.67 9.76 -19.10
C ASP A 161 5.08 9.07 -20.36
N SER A 162 5.53 7.83 -20.62
CA SER A 162 5.02 7.03 -21.73
C SER A 162 3.57 6.65 -21.47
N THR A 163 2.69 6.87 -22.44
CA THR A 163 1.26 6.71 -22.24
C THR A 163 0.82 5.26 -22.40
N LEU A 164 0.24 4.67 -21.35
CA LEU A 164 -0.63 3.50 -21.47
C LEU A 164 -2.01 3.91 -22.00
N ASN A 165 -2.60 3.12 -22.87
CA ASN A 165 -3.91 3.41 -23.45
C ASN A 165 -5.04 2.85 -22.57
N SER A 166 -5.26 3.50 -21.43
CA SER A 166 -6.28 3.09 -20.45
C SER A 166 -7.39 4.13 -20.30
N THR A 167 -8.60 3.64 -19.98
CA THR A 167 -9.74 4.47 -19.56
C THR A 167 -9.43 5.32 -18.31
N PHE A 168 -8.52 4.84 -17.45
CA PHE A 168 -8.05 5.48 -16.20
C PHE A 168 -6.62 6.02 -16.31
N HIS A 169 -6.24 6.50 -17.50
CA HIS A 169 -4.89 6.98 -17.77
C HIS A 169 -4.36 7.99 -16.74
N TYR A 170 -5.22 8.87 -16.21
CA TYR A 170 -4.80 9.88 -15.24
C TYR A 170 -4.46 9.26 -13.89
N GLU A 171 -5.37 8.44 -13.38
CA GLU A 171 -5.30 7.71 -12.12
C GLU A 171 -4.08 6.77 -12.08
N ILE A 172 -3.93 5.94 -13.11
CA ILE A 172 -2.83 4.98 -13.26
C ILE A 172 -1.48 5.70 -13.33
N ASN A 173 -1.39 6.81 -14.06
CA ASN A 173 -0.15 7.59 -14.14
C ASN A 173 0.20 8.25 -12.80
N TRP A 174 -0.78 8.74 -12.06
CA TRP A 174 -0.55 9.35 -10.76
C TRP A 174 0.01 8.31 -9.78
N LEU A 175 -0.64 7.15 -9.68
CA LEU A 175 -0.22 6.04 -8.83
C LEU A 175 1.17 5.50 -9.23
N GLY A 176 1.43 5.37 -10.53
CA GLY A 176 2.75 4.99 -11.04
C GLY A 176 3.84 6.00 -10.67
N LYS A 177 3.55 7.30 -10.78
CA LYS A 177 4.48 8.37 -10.41
C LYS A 177 4.81 8.34 -8.92
N ASP A 178 3.79 8.16 -8.08
CA ASP A 178 3.98 8.03 -6.63
C ASP A 178 4.80 6.77 -6.29
N TYR A 179 4.48 5.60 -6.86
CA TYR A 179 5.27 4.38 -6.74
C TYR A 179 6.74 4.57 -7.11
N LEU A 180 7.03 5.08 -8.32
CA LEU A 180 8.41 5.22 -8.74
C LEU A 180 9.15 6.23 -7.86
N PHE A 181 8.48 7.32 -7.45
CA PHE A 181 9.05 8.25 -6.49
C PHE A 181 9.37 7.55 -5.14
N ARG A 182 8.49 6.64 -4.68
CA ARG A 182 8.67 5.77 -3.51
C ARG A 182 9.93 4.94 -3.56
N LYS A 183 10.07 4.18 -4.63
CA LYS A 183 11.23 3.37 -4.96
C LYS A 183 12.54 4.15 -5.00
N LEU A 184 12.56 5.32 -5.65
CA LEU A 184 13.78 6.11 -5.81
C LEU A 184 14.25 6.75 -4.48
N VAL A 185 13.33 7.16 -3.60
CA VAL A 185 13.68 7.62 -2.25
C VAL A 185 14.28 6.49 -1.41
N ALA A 186 13.67 5.30 -1.47
CA ALA A 186 14.12 4.14 -0.72
C ALA A 186 15.47 3.60 -1.20
N LYS A 187 15.75 3.67 -2.51
CA LYS A 187 17.02 3.25 -3.10
C LYS A 187 17.63 4.30 -4.04
N PRO A 188 18.27 5.34 -3.48
CA PRO A 188 18.87 6.40 -4.27
C PRO A 188 19.97 5.95 -5.25
N SER A 189 20.58 4.77 -5.02
CA SER A 189 21.61 4.21 -5.91
C SER A 189 21.08 3.90 -7.31
N ILE A 190 19.77 3.65 -7.49
CA ILE A 190 19.16 3.48 -8.82
C ILE A 190 19.32 4.78 -9.64
N MET A 191 19.08 5.95 -9.04
CA MET A 191 19.21 7.25 -9.71
C MET A 191 20.65 7.53 -10.16
N THR A 192 21.64 7.12 -9.35
CA THR A 192 23.05 7.29 -9.71
C THR A 192 23.46 6.50 -10.95
N SER A 193 22.74 5.41 -11.24
CA SER A 193 22.98 4.55 -12.41
C SER A 193 22.27 5.06 -13.67
N TYR A 194 21.20 5.86 -13.52
CA TYR A 194 20.33 6.29 -14.62
C TYR A 194 19.90 7.75 -14.46
N SER A 195 20.53 8.67 -15.21
CA SER A 195 20.29 10.12 -15.10
C SER A 195 18.86 10.58 -15.39
N PHE A 196 18.10 9.82 -16.19
CA PHE A 196 16.69 10.14 -16.45
C PHE A 196 15.80 9.92 -15.21
N LEU A 197 16.17 8.98 -14.32
CA LEU A 197 15.48 8.74 -13.06
C LEU A 197 15.78 9.85 -12.04
N ASP A 198 17.03 10.34 -12.01
CA ASP A 198 17.40 11.52 -11.22
C ASP A 198 16.60 12.77 -11.67
N THR A 199 16.48 12.99 -12.99
CA THR A 199 15.67 14.10 -13.53
C THR A 199 14.18 13.94 -13.18
N PHE A 200 13.65 12.71 -13.29
CA PHE A 200 12.27 12.40 -12.90
C PHE A 200 12.02 12.70 -11.42
N TYR A 201 12.91 12.22 -10.54
CA TYR A 201 12.86 12.44 -9.11
C TYR A 201 12.87 13.94 -8.77
N GLN A 202 13.86 14.69 -9.24
CA GLN A 202 13.99 16.13 -8.95
C GLN A 202 12.78 16.93 -9.42
N ARG A 203 12.12 16.50 -10.52
CA ARG A 203 10.87 17.11 -10.97
C ARG A 203 9.75 16.82 -9.97
N LEU A 204 9.48 15.54 -9.67
CA LEU A 204 8.37 15.16 -8.79
C LEU A 204 8.52 15.67 -7.36
N ASP A 205 9.75 15.75 -6.85
CA ASP A 205 10.08 16.28 -5.52
C ASP A 205 9.54 17.71 -5.32
N THR A 206 9.46 18.49 -6.39
CA THR A 206 8.96 19.88 -6.35
C THR A 206 7.46 20.01 -6.60
N LEU A 207 6.80 18.95 -7.06
CA LEU A 207 5.37 18.90 -7.39
C LEU A 207 4.54 18.39 -6.20
N GLU A 208 3.22 18.27 -6.39
CA GLU A 208 2.32 17.82 -5.31
C GLU A 208 2.71 16.45 -4.74
N ILE A 209 3.04 15.46 -5.59
CA ILE A 209 3.41 14.10 -5.17
C ILE A 209 4.58 14.12 -4.17
N GLY A 210 5.68 14.79 -4.54
CA GLY A 210 6.86 14.88 -3.66
C GLY A 210 6.57 15.60 -2.35
N LYS A 211 5.80 16.69 -2.39
CA LYS A 211 5.43 17.47 -1.21
C LYS A 211 4.49 16.72 -0.28
N LEU A 212 3.42 16.11 -0.81
CA LEU A 212 2.46 15.32 -0.02
C LEU A 212 3.16 14.14 0.65
N ARG A 213 4.10 13.52 -0.06
CA ARG A 213 4.88 12.46 0.54
C ARG A 213 5.81 12.94 1.66
N ALA A 214 6.46 14.10 1.50
CA ALA A 214 7.22 14.70 2.58
C ALA A 214 6.33 14.95 3.82
N ILE A 215 5.07 15.38 3.62
CA ILE A 215 4.08 15.46 4.70
C ILE A 215 3.84 14.09 5.33
N ASN A 216 3.57 13.04 4.54
CA ASN A 216 3.30 11.70 5.08
C ASN A 216 4.46 11.11 5.89
N GLU A 217 5.71 11.30 5.45
CA GLU A 217 6.88 10.89 6.25
C GLU A 217 7.01 11.73 7.53
N GLY A 218 6.68 13.02 7.46
CA GLY A 218 6.54 13.88 8.62
C GLY A 218 5.47 13.36 9.60
N LEU A 219 4.29 12.96 9.10
CA LEU A 219 3.20 12.41 9.91
C LEU A 219 3.63 11.14 10.65
N ARG A 220 4.38 10.26 10.01
CA ARG A 220 4.95 9.05 10.65
C ARG A 220 5.93 9.42 11.76
N SER A 221 6.70 10.50 11.54
CA SER A 221 7.72 10.97 12.48
C SER A 221 7.13 11.70 13.70
N LEU A 222 5.87 12.17 13.66
CA LEU A 222 5.21 12.88 14.77
C LEU A 222 5.16 12.10 16.08
N TYR A 223 5.18 10.76 16.01
CA TYR A 223 5.11 9.90 17.19
C TYR A 223 6.48 9.33 17.59
N ALA A 224 7.56 9.72 16.91
CA ALA A 224 8.91 9.36 17.31
C ALA A 224 9.31 10.11 18.59
N ILE A 225 9.66 9.37 19.64
CA ILE A 225 10.15 9.95 20.89
C ILE A 225 11.67 10.17 20.75
N PRO A 226 12.20 11.38 21.03
CA PRO A 226 13.64 11.61 21.02
C PRO A 226 14.37 10.59 21.89
N THR A 227 15.43 9.96 21.35
CA THR A 227 16.13 8.84 22.01
C THR A 227 16.62 9.20 23.42
N SER A 228 17.08 10.44 23.63
CA SER A 228 17.49 10.91 24.95
C SER A 228 16.34 10.90 25.97
N ILE A 229 15.16 11.40 25.57
CA ILE A 229 13.97 11.42 26.43
C ILE A 229 13.49 9.99 26.69
N ASN A 230 13.40 9.17 25.64
CA ASN A 230 12.95 7.79 25.76
C ASN A 230 13.84 6.98 26.72
N ASN A 231 15.16 7.14 26.63
CA ASN A 231 16.11 6.47 27.53
C ASN A 231 15.95 6.91 28.98
N THR A 232 15.70 8.19 29.25
CA THR A 232 15.44 8.67 30.62
C THR A 232 14.12 8.12 31.16
N ILE A 233 13.05 8.13 30.37
CA ILE A 233 11.76 7.56 30.79
C ILE A 233 11.92 6.08 31.12
N ILE A 234 12.59 5.30 30.26
CA ILE A 234 12.85 3.88 30.50
C ILE A 234 13.65 3.68 31.79
N ALA A 235 14.75 4.42 31.98
CA ALA A 235 15.56 4.33 33.18
C ALA A 235 14.76 4.68 34.46
N ASN A 236 13.89 5.70 34.39
CA ASN A 236 13.00 6.06 35.49
C ASN A 236 12.00 4.95 35.79
N VAL A 237 11.40 4.33 34.78
CA VAL A 237 10.49 3.18 34.95
C VAL A 237 11.19 1.98 35.58
N GLU A 238 12.42 1.68 35.15
CA GLU A 238 13.24 0.61 35.74
C GLU A 238 13.59 0.91 37.20
N ASN A 239 14.01 2.13 37.50
CA ASN A 239 14.32 2.57 38.87
C ASN A 239 13.09 2.52 39.78
N MET A 240 11.93 3.01 39.32
CA MET A 240 10.68 2.97 40.07
C MET A 240 10.27 1.53 40.40
N THR A 241 10.47 0.61 39.46
CA THR A 241 10.20 -0.82 39.68
C THR A 241 11.13 -1.37 40.76
N GLY A 242 12.44 -1.08 40.68
CA GLY A 242 13.41 -1.50 41.69
C GLY A 242 13.12 -0.92 43.08
N TRP A 243 12.78 0.37 43.17
CA TRP A 243 12.41 1.01 44.44
C TRP A 243 11.12 0.45 45.02
N SER A 244 10.15 0.08 44.18
CA SER A 244 8.92 -0.60 44.62
C SER A 244 9.21 -1.96 45.24
N ASP A 245 10.09 -2.75 44.64
CA ASP A 245 10.52 -4.05 45.19
C ASP A 245 11.27 -3.88 46.52
N ASP A 246 12.15 -2.87 46.60
CA ASP A 246 12.86 -2.54 47.82
C ASP A 246 11.91 -2.10 48.94
N ILE A 247 10.86 -1.32 48.63
CA ILE A 247 9.81 -0.95 49.58
C ILE A 247 9.15 -2.19 50.17
N HIS A 248 8.78 -3.17 49.35
CA HIS A 248 8.20 -4.43 49.82
C HIS A 248 9.14 -5.19 50.77
N PHE A 249 10.45 -5.16 50.48
CA PHE A 249 11.45 -5.74 51.35
C PHE A 249 11.59 -4.98 52.68
N GLN A 250 11.65 -3.64 52.65
CA GLN A 250 11.71 -2.81 53.86
C GLN A 250 10.48 -3.02 54.76
N ASP A 251 9.28 -3.07 54.18
CA ASP A 251 8.04 -3.33 54.93
C ASP A 251 8.06 -4.70 55.62
N SER A 252 8.55 -5.73 54.93
CA SER A 252 8.70 -7.07 55.49
C SER A 252 9.67 -7.10 56.67
N LEU A 253 10.81 -6.40 56.56
CA LEU A 253 11.79 -6.28 57.64
C LEU A 253 11.24 -5.48 58.84
N TYR A 254 10.48 -4.41 58.59
CA TYR A 254 9.83 -3.65 59.63
C TYR A 254 8.85 -4.53 60.43
N VAL A 255 8.02 -5.34 59.77
CA VAL A 255 7.09 -6.26 60.44
C VAL A 255 7.83 -7.27 61.33
N LEU A 256 8.98 -7.77 60.90
CA LEU A 256 9.76 -8.76 61.64
C LEU A 256 10.53 -8.16 62.83
N THR A 257 11.03 -6.93 62.69
CA THR A 257 12.00 -6.35 63.64
C THR A 257 11.42 -5.22 64.48
N SER A 258 10.36 -4.57 64.01
CA SER A 258 9.83 -3.30 64.52
C SER A 258 10.84 -2.14 64.56
N ASP A 259 11.94 -2.24 63.80
CA ASP A 259 12.94 -1.18 63.71
C ASP A 259 12.48 -0.06 62.76
N THR A 260 12.27 1.14 63.31
CA THR A 260 11.77 2.30 62.58
C THR A 260 12.73 2.82 61.50
N THR A 261 13.99 2.38 61.46
CA THR A 261 14.91 2.73 60.38
C THR A 261 14.43 2.22 59.02
N TYR A 262 13.74 1.08 58.98
CA TYR A 262 13.13 0.54 57.76
C TYR A 262 11.96 1.40 57.26
N LEU A 263 11.20 2.04 58.16
CA LEU A 263 10.17 3.01 57.77
C LEU A 263 10.78 4.28 57.14
N ASN A 264 11.86 4.80 57.72
CA ASN A 264 12.55 5.98 57.15
C ASN A 264 13.16 5.66 55.76
N SER A 265 13.67 4.44 55.59
CA SER A 265 14.19 3.95 54.30
C SER A 265 13.08 3.88 53.26
N ARG A 266 11.93 3.27 53.62
CA ARG A 266 10.73 3.23 52.77
C ARG A 266 10.26 4.63 52.36
N ASP A 267 10.17 5.56 53.30
CA ASP A 267 9.71 6.93 53.01
C ASP A 267 10.68 7.66 52.07
N SER A 268 11.98 7.35 52.14
CA SER A 268 13.00 7.87 51.21
C SER A 268 12.83 7.28 49.80
N LEU A 269 12.55 5.98 49.67
CA LEU A 269 12.26 5.33 48.39
C LEU A 269 10.98 5.87 47.75
N LEU A 270 9.94 6.11 48.54
CA LEU A 270 8.70 6.75 48.07
C LEU A 270 8.95 8.17 47.55
N ALA A 271 9.84 8.94 48.18
CA ALA A 271 10.23 10.25 47.69
C ALA A 271 10.96 10.16 46.33
N LEU A 272 11.84 9.18 46.13
CA LEU A 272 12.50 8.94 44.83
C LEU A 272 11.50 8.54 43.73
N ILE A 273 10.51 7.70 44.03
CA ILE A 273 9.44 7.37 43.09
C ILE A 273 8.65 8.62 42.70
N SER A 274 8.33 9.48 43.68
CA SER A 274 7.63 10.75 43.42
C SER A 274 8.45 11.66 42.49
N GLU A 275 9.76 11.80 42.76
CA GLU A 275 10.67 12.62 41.93
C GLU A 275 10.75 12.10 40.49
N ALA A 276 10.93 10.79 40.29
CA ALA A 276 10.97 10.18 38.96
C ALA A 276 9.63 10.30 38.22
N THR A 277 8.50 10.28 38.94
CA THR A 277 7.17 10.49 38.35
C THR A 277 7.02 11.93 37.86
N GLU A 278 7.38 12.92 38.69
CA GLU A 278 7.34 14.34 38.31
C GLU A 278 8.30 14.66 37.14
N GLU A 279 9.47 14.00 37.10
CA GLU A 279 10.39 14.10 35.97
C GLU A 279 9.78 13.51 34.69
N ASN A 280 9.19 12.30 34.77
CA ASN A 280 8.53 11.68 33.62
C ASN A 280 7.37 12.55 33.08
N ASP A 281 6.55 13.13 33.95
CA ASP A 281 5.47 14.05 33.55
C ASP A 281 6.03 15.28 32.82
N SER A 282 7.16 15.83 33.31
CA SER A 282 7.85 16.95 32.67
C SER A 282 8.46 16.56 31.31
N LEU A 283 9.07 15.37 31.22
CA LEU A 283 9.64 14.84 29.98
C LEU A 283 8.58 14.61 28.93
N TRP A 284 7.45 14.04 29.31
CA TRP A 284 6.37 13.88 28.37
C TRP A 284 5.77 15.22 27.92
N THR A 285 5.72 16.23 28.81
CA THR A 285 5.35 17.61 28.42
C THR A 285 6.20 18.12 27.27
N ILE A 286 7.50 17.86 27.31
CA ILE A 286 8.42 18.20 26.21
C ILE A 286 8.07 17.41 24.93
N VAL A 287 7.72 16.12 25.04
CA VAL A 287 7.31 15.30 23.89
C VAL A 287 6.02 15.84 23.25
N TRP A 288 5.03 16.22 24.05
CA TRP A 288 3.77 16.79 23.54
C TRP A 288 4.01 18.15 22.87
N ASP A 289 4.81 19.03 23.47
CA ASP A 289 5.15 20.33 22.90
C ASP A 289 5.90 20.20 21.56
N HIS A 290 6.83 19.24 21.47
CA HIS A 290 7.55 18.95 20.22
C HIS A 290 6.61 18.45 19.14
N ARG A 291 5.71 17.52 19.47
CA ARG A 291 4.73 16.98 18.53
C ARG A 291 3.77 18.06 18.03
N ASP A 292 3.34 18.97 18.89
CA ASP A 292 2.48 20.10 18.49
C ASP A 292 3.22 21.06 17.54
N LEU A 293 4.50 21.35 17.81
CA LEU A 293 5.34 22.19 16.94
C LEU A 293 5.59 21.56 15.56
N ASP A 294 5.88 20.26 15.53
CA ASP A 294 6.06 19.52 14.28
C ASP A 294 4.74 19.47 13.50
N ALA A 295 3.61 19.26 14.18
CA ALA A 295 2.29 19.29 13.56
C ALA A 295 1.95 20.68 12.99
N ASP A 296 2.30 21.78 13.66
CA ASP A 296 2.17 23.15 13.14
C ASP A 296 3.03 23.37 11.88
N THR A 297 4.25 22.83 11.87
CA THR A 297 5.17 22.91 10.73
C THR A 297 4.59 22.16 9.53
N LEU A 298 4.20 20.90 9.71
CA LEU A 298 3.58 20.08 8.67
C LEU A 298 2.26 20.67 8.18
N ALA A 299 1.43 21.24 9.07
CA ALA A 299 0.19 21.89 8.66
C ALA A 299 0.46 23.11 7.76
N THR A 300 1.49 23.88 8.09
CA THR A 300 1.92 25.02 7.25
C THR A 300 2.40 24.52 5.89
N GLU A 301 3.25 23.50 5.85
CA GLU A 301 3.75 22.90 4.60
C GLU A 301 2.61 22.33 3.75
N ASN A 302 1.71 21.56 4.35
CA ASN A 302 0.53 20.98 3.68
C ASN A 302 -0.37 22.07 3.10
N SER A 303 -0.61 23.15 3.83
CA SER A 303 -1.43 24.28 3.36
C SER A 303 -0.86 24.95 2.09
N ASN A 304 0.47 24.95 1.93
CA ASN A 304 1.18 25.53 0.78
C ASN A 304 1.20 24.63 -0.47
N ILE A 305 0.78 23.36 -0.35
CA ILE A 305 0.66 22.46 -1.49
C ILE A 305 -0.49 22.94 -2.36
N SER A 306 -0.22 23.13 -3.66
CA SER A 306 -1.25 23.43 -4.66
C SER A 306 -1.54 22.14 -5.42
N PRO A 307 -2.59 21.39 -5.04
CA PRO A 307 -2.89 20.14 -5.71
C PRO A 307 -3.33 20.39 -7.15
N ASP A 308 -2.91 19.51 -8.05
CA ASP A 308 -3.33 19.45 -9.45
C ASP A 308 -4.09 18.17 -9.79
N SER A 309 -4.33 17.32 -8.78
CA SER A 309 -5.07 16.07 -8.86
C SER A 309 -6.15 15.91 -7.81
N THR A 310 -7.16 15.08 -8.11
CA THR A 310 -8.14 14.64 -7.12
C THR A 310 -7.44 13.94 -5.95
N TYR A 311 -6.43 13.12 -6.22
CA TYR A 311 -5.62 12.45 -5.19
C TYR A 311 -5.00 13.48 -4.24
N GLY A 312 -4.27 14.44 -4.79
CA GLY A 312 -3.61 15.49 -4.02
C GLY A 312 -4.59 16.40 -3.27
N GLU A 313 -5.76 16.69 -3.84
CA GLU A 313 -6.83 17.42 -3.14
C GLU A 313 -7.34 16.66 -1.92
N LYS A 314 -7.62 15.35 -2.06
CA LYS A 314 -8.15 14.54 -0.95
C LYS A 314 -7.09 14.26 0.09
N GLU A 315 -5.87 13.95 -0.31
CA GLU A 315 -4.77 13.70 0.60
C GLU A 315 -4.41 14.95 1.41
N LYS A 316 -4.29 16.11 0.76
CA LYS A 316 -4.09 17.40 1.44
C LYS A 316 -5.20 17.65 2.47
N LEU A 317 -6.46 17.46 2.10
CA LEU A 317 -7.60 17.61 3.00
C LEU A 317 -7.48 16.71 4.23
N LEU A 318 -7.14 15.43 4.04
CA LEU A 318 -7.03 14.50 5.17
C LEU A 318 -5.84 14.80 6.06
N ASN A 319 -4.72 15.23 5.48
CA ASN A 319 -3.57 15.70 6.24
C ASN A 319 -3.94 16.92 7.10
N ASP A 320 -4.70 17.87 6.56
CA ASP A 320 -5.19 19.04 7.33
C ASP A 320 -6.08 18.61 8.50
N ILE A 321 -7.00 17.65 8.29
CA ILE A 321 -7.87 17.14 9.35
C ILE A 321 -7.03 16.42 10.41
N PHE A 322 -6.12 15.54 10.01
CA PHE A 322 -5.26 14.80 10.92
C PHE A 322 -4.39 15.75 11.75
N LEU A 323 -3.65 16.66 11.12
CA LEU A 323 -2.72 17.60 11.77
C LEU A 323 -3.40 18.60 12.72
N SER A 324 -4.69 18.88 12.52
CA SER A 324 -5.48 19.73 13.42
C SER A 324 -6.12 18.97 14.57
N THR A 325 -5.99 17.64 14.64
CA THR A 325 -6.74 16.80 15.59
C THR A 325 -5.85 15.84 16.38
N ILE A 326 -5.50 14.69 15.80
CA ILE A 326 -4.92 13.55 16.51
C ILE A 326 -3.56 13.87 17.17
N PRO A 327 -2.60 14.53 16.48
CA PRO A 327 -1.34 14.94 17.11
C PRO A 327 -1.54 15.90 18.29
N ARG A 328 -2.63 16.66 18.29
CA ARG A 328 -2.98 17.64 19.33
C ARG A 328 -3.86 17.07 20.43
N ASN A 329 -3.92 15.74 20.55
CA ASN A 329 -4.77 15.02 21.49
C ASN A 329 -6.26 15.42 21.41
N THR A 330 -6.72 15.84 20.23
CA THR A 330 -8.10 16.23 19.97
C THR A 330 -8.81 15.11 19.22
N TRP A 331 -9.64 14.36 19.93
CA TRP A 331 -10.36 13.19 19.40
C TRP A 331 -11.79 13.50 18.93
N THR A 332 -12.12 14.79 18.83
CA THR A 332 -13.42 15.26 18.34
C THR A 332 -13.23 16.04 17.07
N PHE A 333 -13.94 15.66 16.01
CA PHE A 333 -13.92 16.38 14.74
C PHE A 333 -15.10 17.34 14.68
N THR A 334 -14.91 18.47 14.00
CA THR A 334 -15.99 19.42 13.70
C THR A 334 -16.99 18.82 12.71
N GLY A 335 -18.21 19.34 12.67
CA GLY A 335 -19.22 18.88 11.71
C GLY A 335 -18.71 18.93 10.25
N THR A 336 -18.04 20.02 9.87
CA THR A 336 -17.45 20.17 8.53
C THR A 336 -16.35 19.14 8.24
N GLN A 337 -15.53 18.80 9.23
CA GLN A 337 -14.51 17.76 9.07
C GLN A 337 -15.16 16.39 8.88
N ILE A 338 -16.19 16.07 9.68
CA ILE A 338 -16.95 14.82 9.54
C ILE A 338 -17.61 14.74 8.17
N ASP A 339 -18.31 15.79 7.73
CA ASP A 339 -18.95 15.83 6.41
C ASP A 339 -17.91 15.61 5.29
N SER A 340 -16.73 16.21 5.41
CA SER A 340 -15.65 16.07 4.43
C SER A 340 -15.06 14.65 4.40
N LEU A 341 -14.93 14.03 5.57
CA LEU A 341 -14.49 12.63 5.72
C LEU A 341 -15.54 11.68 5.14
N GLU A 342 -16.82 11.86 5.45
CA GLU A 342 -17.92 11.02 4.94
C GLU A 342 -18.02 11.11 3.41
N VAL A 343 -17.87 12.32 2.84
CA VAL A 343 -17.81 12.51 1.39
C VAL A 343 -16.61 11.77 0.78
N THR A 344 -15.43 11.84 1.40
CA THR A 344 -14.21 11.21 0.88
C THR A 344 -14.26 9.68 1.03
N ALA A 345 -14.76 9.18 2.15
CA ALA A 345 -14.89 7.76 2.44
C ALA A 345 -15.88 7.04 1.49
N GLY A 346 -16.88 7.78 1.00
CA GLY A 346 -17.85 7.30 0.00
C GLY A 346 -17.40 7.44 -1.45
N LEU A 347 -16.17 7.88 -1.73
CA LEU A 347 -15.61 7.87 -3.08
C LEU A 347 -15.10 6.48 -3.44
N CYS A 348 -15.03 6.23 -4.75
CA CYS A 348 -14.39 5.03 -5.28
C CYS A 348 -12.87 5.10 -4.99
N PRO A 349 -12.28 4.09 -4.32
CA PRO A 349 -10.84 4.04 -4.07
C PRO A 349 -10.00 4.17 -5.34
N VAL A 350 -10.46 3.63 -6.46
CA VAL A 350 -9.77 3.75 -7.76
C VAL A 350 -9.59 5.22 -8.18
N LEU A 351 -10.56 6.10 -7.89
CA LEU A 351 -10.54 7.50 -8.36
C LEU A 351 -9.95 8.49 -7.35
N ALA A 352 -9.97 8.14 -6.07
CA ALA A 352 -9.55 9.02 -4.98
C ALA A 352 -8.37 8.47 -4.17
N GLY A 353 -7.89 7.27 -4.50
CA GLY A 353 -6.73 6.62 -3.92
C GLY A 353 -6.87 6.31 -2.44
N GLU A 354 -5.72 6.22 -1.77
CA GLU A 354 -5.59 5.89 -0.35
C GLU A 354 -6.34 6.86 0.58
N ALA A 355 -6.62 8.08 0.12
CA ALA A 355 -7.41 9.04 0.88
C ALA A 355 -8.78 8.46 1.27
N VAL A 356 -9.37 7.57 0.46
CA VAL A 356 -10.63 6.90 0.83
C VAL A 356 -10.45 6.07 2.11
N PHE A 357 -9.40 5.24 2.18
CA PHE A 357 -9.13 4.38 3.33
C PHE A 357 -8.67 5.18 4.56
N HIS A 358 -7.91 6.25 4.36
CA HIS A 358 -7.56 7.19 5.43
C HIS A 358 -8.81 7.86 6.02
N ALA A 359 -9.75 8.32 5.18
CA ALA A 359 -11.01 8.91 5.65
C ALA A 359 -11.84 7.90 6.44
N ARG A 360 -11.97 6.67 5.94
CA ARG A 360 -12.66 5.57 6.64
C ARG A 360 -12.03 5.27 8.00
N SER A 361 -10.70 5.25 8.07
CA SER A 361 -9.96 5.02 9.32
C SER A 361 -10.22 6.13 10.34
N LEU A 362 -10.19 7.40 9.92
CA LEU A 362 -10.49 8.55 10.77
C LEU A 362 -11.94 8.53 11.29
N LEU A 363 -12.90 8.14 10.46
CA LEU A 363 -14.30 7.99 10.88
C LEU A 363 -14.46 6.83 11.87
N ALA A 364 -13.81 5.69 11.63
CA ALA A 364 -13.85 4.56 12.53
C ALA A 364 -13.29 4.90 13.92
N MET A 365 -12.22 5.70 13.99
CA MET A 365 -11.65 6.17 15.26
C MET A 365 -12.63 6.96 16.13
N ILE A 366 -13.61 7.64 15.53
CA ILE A 366 -14.65 8.40 16.26
C ILE A 366 -15.98 7.65 16.36
N GLY A 367 -15.99 6.34 16.08
CA GLY A 367 -17.19 5.49 16.15
C GLY A 367 -18.23 5.78 15.07
N ARG A 368 -17.78 6.27 13.90
CA ARG A 368 -18.59 6.48 12.70
C ARG A 368 -18.18 5.54 11.56
N ASP A 369 -17.79 4.32 11.91
CA ASP A 369 -17.54 3.30 10.91
C ASP A 369 -18.81 3.00 10.10
N SER A 370 -18.62 2.62 8.85
CA SER A 370 -19.69 2.27 7.92
C SER A 370 -19.19 1.19 6.99
N LEU A 371 -20.12 0.37 6.49
CA LEU A 371 -19.80 -0.63 5.48
C LEU A 371 -19.84 0.04 4.10
N TYR A 372 -18.73 -0.06 3.37
CA TYR A 372 -18.61 0.46 2.01
C TYR A 372 -18.57 -0.71 1.03
N ASN A 373 -19.44 -0.68 0.03
CA ASN A 373 -19.42 -1.63 -1.07
C ASN A 373 -18.64 -1.00 -2.22
N ASP A 374 -17.33 -1.23 -2.26
CA ASP A 374 -16.44 -0.58 -3.22
C ASP A 374 -16.78 -0.94 -4.67
N ASP A 375 -17.25 -2.17 -4.93
CA ASP A 375 -17.70 -2.58 -6.26
C ASP A 375 -18.88 -1.70 -6.74
N GLU A 376 -19.91 -1.53 -5.90
CA GLU A 376 -21.08 -0.70 -6.25
C GLU A 376 -20.72 0.79 -6.35
N ILE A 377 -19.88 1.28 -5.44
CA ILE A 377 -19.42 2.67 -5.44
C ILE A 377 -18.63 2.96 -6.73
N CYS A 378 -17.70 2.08 -7.08
CA CYS A 378 -16.85 2.21 -8.25
C CYS A 378 -17.61 1.99 -9.56
N ASP A 379 -18.48 0.98 -9.67
CA ASP A 379 -19.35 0.77 -10.83
C ASP A 379 -20.16 2.03 -11.15
N SER A 380 -20.77 2.64 -10.12
CA SER A 380 -21.54 3.86 -10.28
C SER A 380 -20.68 5.05 -10.74
N ALA A 381 -19.40 5.08 -10.37
CA ALA A 381 -18.46 6.12 -10.76
C ALA A 381 -17.96 5.90 -12.21
N PHE A 382 -17.71 4.64 -12.58
CA PHE A 382 -17.33 4.24 -13.93
C PHE A 382 -18.42 4.52 -14.95
N GLU A 383 -19.68 4.19 -14.65
CA GLU A 383 -20.81 4.55 -15.51
C GLU A 383 -20.87 6.06 -15.79
N ARG A 384 -20.54 6.89 -14.80
CA ARG A 384 -20.55 8.35 -14.93
C ARG A 384 -19.39 8.82 -15.82
N GLN A 385 -18.18 8.32 -15.62
CA GLN A 385 -17.03 8.66 -16.48
C GLN A 385 -17.23 8.21 -17.94
N LEU A 386 -17.83 7.04 -18.17
CA LEU A 386 -18.16 6.54 -19.50
C LEU A 386 -19.23 7.39 -20.20
N LYS A 387 -20.26 7.84 -19.45
CA LYS A 387 -21.27 8.79 -19.95
C LYS A 387 -20.65 10.13 -20.32
N ASP A 388 -19.70 10.63 -19.53
CA ASP A 388 -19.00 11.90 -19.81
C ASP A 388 -18.04 11.79 -21.00
N LYS A 389 -17.44 10.62 -21.25
CA LYS A 389 -16.59 10.33 -22.42
C LYS A 389 -17.37 9.88 -23.66
N GLY A 390 -18.70 9.73 -23.57
CA GLY A 390 -19.58 9.41 -24.70
C GLY A 390 -19.55 7.94 -25.16
N THR A 391 -19.01 7.03 -24.35
CA THR A 391 -18.94 5.58 -24.65
C THR A 391 -19.96 4.82 -23.81
N THR A 392 -21.03 4.34 -24.43
CA THR A 392 -22.03 3.47 -23.77
C THR A 392 -21.79 2.01 -24.14
N GLY A 393 -21.51 1.16 -23.16
CA GLY A 393 -21.78 -0.27 -23.25
C GLY A 393 -20.72 -1.18 -22.63
N GLN A 394 -20.87 -1.50 -21.35
CA GLN A 394 -20.51 -2.82 -20.80
C GLN A 394 -21.26 -3.03 -19.49
N GLU A 395 -21.97 -4.17 -19.35
CA GLU A 395 -22.59 -4.58 -18.09
C GLU A 395 -21.52 -5.14 -17.14
N PRO A 396 -21.53 -4.80 -15.84
CA PRO A 396 -20.62 -5.40 -14.88
C PRO A 396 -21.02 -6.86 -14.61
N ALA A 397 -20.03 -7.75 -14.55
CA ALA A 397 -20.22 -9.16 -14.28
C ALA A 397 -20.33 -9.43 -12.78
N LEU A 398 -21.46 -10.00 -12.35
CA LEU A 398 -21.67 -10.51 -10.99
C LEU A 398 -20.82 -11.77 -10.74
N ASN A 399 -20.17 -11.81 -9.57
CA ASN A 399 -19.26 -12.84 -9.04
C ASN A 399 -17.83 -12.82 -9.61
N LEU A 400 -17.10 -11.74 -9.30
CA LEU A 400 -15.67 -11.60 -9.56
C LEU A 400 -14.93 -11.30 -8.26
N LEU A 401 -13.73 -11.85 -8.10
CA LEU A 401 -12.74 -11.29 -7.17
C LEU A 401 -12.06 -10.14 -7.91
N ALA A 402 -12.46 -8.91 -7.62
CA ALA A 402 -11.78 -7.72 -8.14
C ALA A 402 -10.59 -7.39 -7.24
N VAL A 403 -9.41 -7.22 -7.85
CA VAL A 403 -8.20 -6.79 -7.15
C VAL A 403 -8.07 -5.28 -7.34
N TYR A 404 -8.02 -4.55 -6.23
CA TYR A 404 -7.75 -3.11 -6.20
C TYR A 404 -6.40 -2.88 -5.51
N PRO A 405 -5.54 -1.99 -6.05
CA PRO A 405 -4.30 -1.60 -5.39
C PRO A 405 -4.53 -0.83 -4.08
#